data_AF-Q0I5U3-F1
#
_entry.id   AF-Q0I5U3-F1
#
_cell.length_a   1.000
_cell.length_b   1.000
_cell.length_c   1.000
_cell.angle_alpha   90.00
_cell.angle_beta   90.00
_cell.angle_gamma   90.00
#
_symmetry.space_group_name_H-M   'P 1'
#
loop_
_entity.id
_entity.type
_entity.pdbx_description
1 polymer ?
#
loop_
_entity_poly.entity_id
_entity_poly.type
_entity_poly.pdbx_seq_one_letter_code
_entity_poly.pdbx_strand_id
1 'polypeptide(L)'
;MKFDIDSLLNSPVYEEMRTPLFLRVIKNPPPWAFDIIQPWEDPYRSLMGAFVRRHYWTSQGSINVFQVIGTAHQQYQNRPWMDLLTSGKRMDINLPLQDKKPEYYRATENKSPSMYFNTLDGMNYYIGQDGNHRTCIAKFMFYETGETQLHGVTINHYDIDEMFYQMYCELNDKIKRFGLPVILTAESKLIKREDTAGWMIDYFQPYLIWKEYDEESHHELLEELNFEQAKKKLVEITSRLSLKKQTKDVQKSLLQRFKSYLFKG
;
A
#
# COMPACT_ATOMS: atom_id res chain seq x y z
N MET A 1 -2.87 21.27 20.38
CA MET A 1 -4.04 22.13 20.10
C MET A 1 -5.06 21.86 21.18
N LYS A 2 -5.39 22.84 22.03
CA LYS A 2 -6.38 22.65 23.10
C LYS A 2 -7.75 22.92 22.47
N PHE A 3 -8.51 21.88 22.13
CA PHE A 3 -9.86 22.06 21.61
C PHE A 3 -10.69 22.75 22.69
N ASP A 4 -11.30 23.88 22.33
CA ASP A 4 -12.23 24.56 23.22
C ASP A 4 -13.53 23.75 23.26
N ILE A 5 -13.66 22.93 24.30
CA ILE A 5 -14.81 22.07 24.54
C ILE A 5 -16.08 22.93 24.65
N ASP A 6 -15.99 24.13 25.24
CA ASP A 6 -17.14 25.01 25.41
C ASP A 6 -17.57 25.59 24.06
N SER A 7 -16.63 25.94 23.17
CA SER A 7 -16.95 26.30 21.78
C SER A 7 -17.60 25.14 21.00
N LEU A 8 -17.23 23.88 21.28
CA LEU A 8 -17.79 22.69 20.63
C LEU A 8 -19.20 22.35 21.16
N LEU A 9 -19.40 22.49 22.47
CA LEU A 9 -20.69 22.31 23.15
C LEU A 9 -21.71 23.38 22.77
N ASN A 10 -21.28 24.52 22.23
CA ASN A 10 -22.18 25.60 21.82
C ASN A 10 -22.34 25.68 20.29
N SER A 11 -21.49 25.00 19.51
CA SER A 11 -21.60 25.02 18.05
C SER A 11 -22.71 24.08 17.54
N PRO A 12 -23.71 24.58 16.79
CA PRO A 12 -24.79 23.76 16.24
C PRO A 12 -24.29 22.71 15.24
N VAL A 13 -23.10 22.91 14.67
CA VAL A 13 -22.47 21.97 13.72
C VAL A 13 -22.26 20.57 14.33
N TYR A 14 -22.10 20.50 15.66
CA TYR A 14 -21.81 19.25 16.36
C TYR A 14 -23.00 18.72 17.16
N GLU A 15 -24.17 19.35 17.11
CA GLU A 15 -25.31 19.04 18.00
C GLU A 15 -25.64 17.54 18.00
N GLU A 16 -25.82 16.97 16.82
CA GLU A 16 -26.10 15.54 16.62
C GLU A 16 -24.94 14.62 17.02
N MET A 17 -23.71 15.13 17.10
CA MET A 17 -22.51 14.36 17.42
C MET A 17 -22.19 14.30 18.92
N ARG A 18 -22.88 15.05 19.78
CA ARG A 18 -22.59 15.18 21.23
C ARG A 18 -22.96 13.95 22.06
N THR A 19 -22.59 12.76 21.60
CA THR A 19 -22.72 11.53 22.38
C THR A 19 -21.72 11.49 23.53
N PRO A 20 -21.95 10.67 24.57
CA PRO A 20 -21.01 10.51 25.67
C PRO A 20 -19.58 10.16 25.23
N LEU A 21 -19.42 9.28 24.22
CA LEU A 21 -18.10 8.95 23.66
C LEU A 21 -17.43 10.18 23.06
N PHE A 22 -18.12 10.91 22.19
CA PHE A 22 -17.56 12.08 21.52
C PHE A 22 -17.09 13.14 22.52
N LEU A 23 -17.93 13.47 23.51
CA LEU A 23 -17.60 14.49 24.51
C LEU A 23 -16.37 14.11 25.34
N ARG A 24 -16.23 12.83 25.71
CA ARG A 24 -15.04 12.36 26.45
C ARG A 24 -13.78 12.41 25.61
N VAL A 25 -13.85 11.96 24.36
CA VAL A 25 -12.71 11.95 23.43
C VAL A 25 -12.22 13.37 23.14
N ILE A 26 -13.13 14.31 22.92
CA ILE A 26 -12.75 15.72 22.69
C ILE A 26 -12.11 16.33 23.94
N LYS A 27 -12.62 15.97 25.13
CA LYS A 27 -12.08 16.46 26.40
C LYS A 27 -10.69 15.92 26.70
N ASN A 28 -10.47 14.63 26.45
CA ASN A 28 -9.23 13.92 26.76
C ASN A 28 -8.84 13.03 25.57
N PRO A 29 -8.30 13.60 24.49
CA PRO A 29 -7.96 12.81 23.31
C PRO A 29 -6.83 11.82 23.61
N PRO A 30 -6.90 10.58 23.09
CA PRO A 30 -5.77 9.66 23.16
C PRO A 30 -4.55 10.23 22.43
N PRO A 31 -3.31 9.83 22.79
CA PRO A 31 -2.09 10.34 22.16
C PRO A 31 -2.07 10.16 20.63
N TRP A 32 -2.59 9.03 20.14
CA TRP A 32 -2.65 8.69 18.71
C TRP A 32 -3.77 9.41 17.95
N ALA A 33 -4.65 10.16 18.60
CA ALA A 33 -5.77 10.84 17.94
C ALA A 33 -5.32 11.79 16.82
N PHE A 34 -4.07 12.26 16.90
CA PHE A 34 -3.45 13.17 15.96
C PHE A 34 -2.61 12.48 14.89
N ASP A 35 -2.48 11.15 14.94
CA ASP A 35 -1.79 10.38 13.93
C ASP A 35 -2.52 10.51 12.59
N ILE A 36 -1.73 10.66 11.52
CA ILE A 36 -2.23 10.87 10.18
C ILE A 36 -2.72 9.56 9.58
N ILE A 37 -3.96 9.56 9.08
CA ILE A 37 -4.54 8.44 8.32
C ILE A 37 -3.77 8.31 7.01
N GLN A 38 -3.03 7.23 6.86
CA GLN A 38 -2.18 7.01 5.70
C GLN A 38 -3.01 6.67 4.44
N PRO A 39 -2.56 7.09 3.25
CA PRO A 39 -3.16 6.65 2.00
C PRO A 39 -2.85 5.18 1.74
N TRP A 40 -3.87 4.41 1.36
CA TRP A 40 -3.71 3.10 0.76
C TRP A 40 -3.31 3.20 -0.72
N GLU A 41 -2.38 4.08 -1.14
CA GLU A 41 -1.92 4.16 -2.55
C GLU A 41 -0.53 4.80 -2.77
N ASP A 42 0.30 4.09 -3.56
CA ASP A 42 0.76 4.42 -4.95
C ASP A 42 1.44 3.17 -5.59
N PRO A 43 2.29 2.39 -4.88
CA PRO A 43 2.93 1.20 -5.44
C PRO A 43 1.98 0.02 -5.71
N TYR A 44 0.95 -0.15 -4.87
CA TYR A 44 0.03 -1.29 -4.92
C TYR A 44 -0.95 -1.25 -6.10
N ARG A 45 -1.41 -0.05 -6.51
CA ARG A 45 -2.43 0.08 -7.56
C ARG A 45 -1.90 -0.06 -8.98
N SER A 46 -0.60 0.11 -9.23
CA SER A 46 -0.06 0.05 -10.60
C SER A 46 0.91 -1.10 -10.83
N LEU A 47 1.79 -1.42 -9.88
CA LEU A 47 2.92 -2.32 -10.13
C LEU A 47 3.05 -3.49 -9.14
N MET A 48 2.87 -3.27 -7.83
CA MET A 48 3.02 -4.37 -6.86
C MET A 48 1.92 -5.44 -6.97
N GLY A 49 0.76 -5.09 -7.55
CA GLY A 49 -0.31 -6.06 -7.85
C GLY A 49 0.16 -7.22 -8.74
N ALA A 50 1.06 -6.95 -9.70
CA ALA A 50 1.64 -8.00 -10.55
C ALA A 50 2.58 -8.94 -9.77
N PHE A 51 3.11 -8.50 -8.63
CA PHE A 51 4.03 -9.27 -7.80
C PHE A 51 3.35 -9.94 -6.61
N VAL A 52 2.02 -9.90 -6.52
CA VAL A 52 1.29 -10.71 -5.53
C VAL A 52 1.61 -12.19 -5.79
N ARG A 53 2.07 -12.91 -4.76
CA ARG A 53 2.25 -14.37 -4.79
C ARG A 53 1.05 -15.09 -4.19
N ARG A 54 0.40 -14.47 -3.21
CA ARG A 54 -0.81 -15.00 -2.56
C ARG A 54 -1.74 -13.85 -2.18
N HIS A 55 -3.03 -14.01 -2.48
CA HIS A 55 -4.08 -13.18 -1.91
C HIS A 55 -4.90 -14.08 -0.99
N TYR A 56 -4.92 -13.79 0.30
CA TYR A 56 -5.84 -14.38 1.25
C TYR A 56 -7.03 -13.45 1.47
N TRP A 57 -8.23 -13.98 1.43
CA TRP A 57 -9.45 -13.26 1.74
C TRP A 57 -10.30 -14.03 2.75
N THR A 58 -10.91 -13.32 3.68
CA THR A 58 -11.94 -13.87 4.58
C THR A 58 -13.01 -12.83 4.87
N SER A 59 -14.26 -13.29 5.01
CA SER A 59 -15.39 -12.45 5.40
C SER A 59 -15.60 -12.36 6.93
N GLN A 60 -14.85 -13.13 7.72
CA GLN A 60 -15.08 -13.32 9.16
C GLN A 60 -13.81 -13.02 9.99
N GLY A 61 -12.98 -12.10 9.50
CA GLY A 61 -11.70 -11.76 10.09
C GLY A 61 -11.82 -11.00 11.42
N SER A 62 -10.71 -10.99 12.15
CA SER A 62 -10.53 -10.18 13.35
C SER A 62 -9.25 -9.39 13.22
N ILE A 63 -9.27 -8.11 13.60
CA ILE A 63 -8.11 -7.23 13.52
C ILE A 63 -7.89 -6.48 14.83
N ASN A 64 -6.63 -6.14 15.11
CA ASN A 64 -6.33 -5.11 16.08
C ASN A 64 -6.66 -3.74 15.48
N VAL A 65 -7.69 -3.05 16.01
CA VAL A 65 -8.15 -1.77 15.47
C VAL A 65 -7.07 -0.67 15.55
N PHE A 66 -6.14 -0.78 16.49
CA PHE A 66 -5.02 0.17 16.61
C PHE A 66 -3.98 -0.02 15.52
N GLN A 67 -3.91 -1.20 14.90
CA GLN A 67 -3.07 -1.46 13.74
C GLN A 67 -3.73 -1.03 12.41
N VAL A 68 -4.93 -0.45 12.46
CA VAL A 68 -5.47 0.26 11.30
C VAL A 68 -4.80 1.62 11.18
N ILE A 69 -3.96 1.78 10.17
CA ILE A 69 -3.10 2.95 9.97
C ILE A 69 -3.57 3.86 8.84
N GLY A 70 -4.45 3.39 7.96
CA GLY A 70 -4.81 4.14 6.76
C GLY A 70 -6.13 3.76 6.10
N THR A 71 -6.38 4.34 4.92
CA THR A 71 -7.61 4.15 4.14
C THR A 71 -7.40 4.33 2.64
N ALA A 72 -8.19 3.62 1.84
CA ALA A 72 -8.31 3.81 0.40
C ALA A 72 -9.20 4.98 0.01
N HIS A 73 -9.96 5.54 0.96
CA HIS A 73 -10.90 6.62 0.68
C HIS A 73 -10.20 8.00 0.71
N GLN A 74 -9.93 8.56 -0.47
CA GLN A 74 -9.14 9.78 -0.67
C GLN A 74 -9.53 10.95 0.25
N GLN A 75 -10.83 11.17 0.52
CA GLN A 75 -11.29 12.30 1.36
C GLN A 75 -10.82 12.23 2.82
N TYR A 76 -10.44 11.04 3.31
CA TYR A 76 -10.04 10.82 4.71
C TYR A 76 -8.54 10.58 4.85
N GLN A 77 -7.78 10.50 3.76
CA GLN A 77 -6.33 10.35 3.77
C GLN A 77 -5.65 11.65 4.17
N ASN A 78 -4.42 11.55 4.70
CA ASN A 78 -3.56 12.68 5.04
C ASN A 78 -4.17 13.65 6.06
N ARG A 79 -5.09 13.15 6.89
CA ARG A 79 -5.74 13.90 7.97
C ARG A 79 -5.69 13.11 9.27
N PRO A 80 -5.70 13.78 10.44
CA PRO A 80 -5.76 13.11 11.73
C PRO A 80 -6.99 12.22 11.93
N TRP A 81 -6.90 11.20 12.78
CA TRP A 81 -8.08 10.45 13.24
C TRP A 81 -9.11 11.34 13.95
N MET A 82 -8.64 12.33 14.71
CA MET A 82 -9.51 13.33 15.36
C MET A 82 -10.31 14.14 14.34
N ASP A 83 -9.72 14.48 13.19
CA ASP A 83 -10.41 15.18 12.11
C ASP A 83 -11.54 14.31 11.55
N LEU A 84 -11.32 13.01 11.37
CA LEU A 84 -12.36 12.09 10.91
C LEU A 84 -13.49 11.98 11.95
N LEU A 85 -13.17 11.95 13.24
CA LEU A 85 -14.17 11.93 14.32
C LEU A 85 -15.00 13.20 14.37
N THR A 86 -14.41 14.36 14.08
CA THR A 86 -15.09 15.67 14.23
C THR A 86 -15.72 16.18 12.95
N SER A 87 -15.21 15.78 11.78
CA SER A 87 -15.61 16.32 10.48
C SER A 87 -15.92 15.26 9.42
N GLY A 88 -15.92 13.98 9.80
CA GLY A 88 -16.23 12.88 8.89
C GLY A 88 -17.67 12.94 8.37
N LYS A 89 -17.84 12.79 7.05
CA LYS A 89 -19.16 12.79 6.41
C LYS A 89 -20.00 11.62 6.93
N ARG A 90 -21.11 11.89 7.63
CA ARG A 90 -21.98 10.91 8.33
C ARG A 90 -21.57 10.60 9.78
N MET A 91 -20.64 11.32 10.39
CA MET A 91 -20.30 11.08 11.79
C MET A 91 -21.43 11.54 12.75
N ASP A 92 -22.19 12.56 12.34
CA ASP A 92 -23.50 12.97 12.89
C ASP A 92 -24.52 11.84 12.95
N ILE A 93 -24.43 10.86 12.04
CA ILE A 93 -25.30 9.67 12.06
C ILE A 93 -24.65 8.53 12.86
N ASN A 94 -23.35 8.27 12.65
CA ASN A 94 -22.68 7.10 13.20
C ASN A 94 -22.42 7.18 14.71
N LEU A 95 -22.17 8.37 15.26
CA LEU A 95 -21.97 8.54 16.70
C LEU A 95 -23.26 8.25 17.49
N PRO A 96 -24.43 8.83 17.16
CA PRO A 96 -25.69 8.45 17.80
C PRO A 96 -26.03 6.96 17.67
N LEU A 97 -25.72 6.35 16.53
CA LEU A 97 -25.92 4.91 16.35
C LEU A 97 -25.00 4.09 17.26
N GLN A 98 -23.74 4.51 17.44
CA GLN A 98 -22.84 3.86 18.39
C GLN A 98 -23.37 3.98 19.83
N ASP A 99 -23.88 5.15 20.22
CA ASP A 99 -24.42 5.36 21.56
C ASP A 99 -25.66 4.48 21.83
N LYS A 100 -26.56 4.38 20.84
CA LYS A 100 -27.75 3.52 20.90
C LYS A 100 -27.43 2.03 20.84
N LYS A 101 -26.39 1.63 20.11
CA LYS A 101 -26.05 0.23 19.81
C LYS A 101 -24.55 -0.06 19.94
N PRO A 102 -23.95 0.10 21.13
CA PRO A 102 -22.50 -0.06 21.31
C PRO A 102 -22.02 -1.51 21.13
N GLU A 103 -22.90 -2.50 21.33
CA GLU A 103 -22.60 -3.92 21.16
C GLU A 103 -22.28 -4.28 19.70
N TYR A 104 -22.70 -3.47 18.73
CA TYR A 104 -22.34 -3.63 17.32
C TYR A 104 -20.82 -3.75 17.14
N TYR A 105 -20.03 -3.00 17.91
CA TYR A 105 -18.57 -3.01 17.79
C TYR A 105 -17.94 -4.29 18.36
N ARG A 106 -18.56 -4.88 19.39
CA ARG A 106 -18.07 -6.08 20.09
C ARG A 106 -18.57 -7.39 19.52
N ALA A 107 -19.66 -7.35 18.75
CA ALA A 107 -20.25 -8.53 18.14
C ALA A 107 -19.22 -9.25 17.24
N THR A 108 -19.19 -10.58 17.31
CA THR A 108 -18.27 -11.44 16.54
C THR A 108 -18.83 -11.88 15.19
N GLU A 109 -20.14 -11.70 15.00
CA GLU A 109 -20.81 -11.93 13.73
C GLU A 109 -20.31 -10.97 12.64
N ASN A 110 -20.53 -11.37 11.37
CA ASN A 110 -20.19 -10.54 10.22
C ASN A 110 -20.84 -9.17 10.34
N LYS A 111 -20.05 -8.11 10.22
CA LYS A 111 -20.55 -6.75 10.32
C LYS A 111 -21.54 -6.46 9.21
N SER A 112 -22.68 -5.87 9.58
CA SER A 112 -23.65 -5.30 8.65
C SER A 112 -23.93 -3.85 9.02
N PRO A 113 -23.58 -2.86 8.17
CA PRO A 113 -22.88 -3.02 6.89
C PRO A 113 -21.47 -3.61 7.05
N SER A 114 -20.93 -4.22 5.99
CA SER A 114 -19.58 -4.80 6.01
C SER A 114 -18.49 -3.75 6.22
N MET A 115 -17.36 -4.17 6.78
CA MET A 115 -16.15 -3.38 6.94
C MET A 115 -14.99 -4.12 6.28
N TYR A 116 -14.20 -3.41 5.46
CA TYR A 116 -13.18 -4.02 4.61
C TYR A 116 -11.80 -3.53 4.99
N PHE A 117 -10.85 -4.45 5.11
CA PHE A 117 -9.48 -4.14 5.45
C PHE A 117 -8.51 -4.81 4.49
N ASN A 118 -7.47 -4.09 4.11
CA ASN A 118 -6.37 -4.59 3.30
C ASN A 118 -5.08 -4.59 4.13
N THR A 119 -4.22 -5.57 3.94
CA THR A 119 -2.91 -5.67 4.58
C THR A 119 -1.89 -6.31 3.63
N LEU A 120 -0.62 -5.95 3.79
CA LEU A 120 0.51 -6.53 3.04
C LEU A 120 1.42 -7.40 3.92
N ASP A 121 1.36 -7.20 5.24
CA ASP A 121 2.26 -7.80 6.23
C ASP A 121 1.50 -8.61 7.30
N GLY A 122 0.16 -8.60 7.25
CA GLY A 122 -0.70 -9.21 8.26
C GLY A 122 -0.73 -8.46 9.60
N MET A 123 -0.07 -7.29 9.68
CA MET A 123 0.07 -6.49 10.89
C MET A 123 -0.61 -5.14 10.73
N ASN A 124 -0.22 -4.37 9.71
CA ASN A 124 -0.78 -3.07 9.41
C ASN A 124 -1.97 -3.19 8.46
N TYR A 125 -3.06 -2.52 8.82
CA TYR A 125 -4.32 -2.57 8.08
C TYR A 125 -4.70 -1.20 7.51
N TYR A 126 -5.31 -1.24 6.34
CA TYR A 126 -5.89 -0.08 5.68
C TYR A 126 -7.36 -0.35 5.39
N ILE A 127 -8.21 0.62 5.68
CA ILE A 127 -9.64 0.52 5.36
C ILE A 127 -9.79 0.50 3.83
N GLY A 128 -10.43 -0.53 3.30
CA GLY A 128 -10.70 -0.72 1.88
C GLY A 128 -11.93 0.06 1.41
N GLN A 129 -12.98 -0.67 1.02
CA GLN A 129 -14.17 -0.10 0.38
C GLN A 129 -15.09 0.68 1.35
N ASP A 130 -15.31 0.16 2.57
CA ASP A 130 -16.20 0.74 3.57
C ASP A 130 -15.69 0.42 4.98
N GLY A 131 -16.13 1.20 5.97
CA GLY A 131 -15.81 1.03 7.38
C GLY A 131 -15.18 2.25 8.04
N ASN A 132 -14.83 3.31 7.29
CA ASN A 132 -14.05 4.46 7.82
C ASN A 132 -14.58 5.02 9.14
N HIS A 133 -15.86 5.39 9.21
CA HIS A 133 -16.44 5.99 10.42
C HIS A 133 -16.50 5.01 11.58
N ARG A 134 -16.90 3.77 11.31
CA ARG A 134 -17.01 2.72 12.32
C ARG A 134 -15.65 2.32 12.85
N THR A 135 -14.63 2.23 12.00
CA THR A 135 -13.26 2.00 12.44
C THR A 135 -12.75 3.15 13.30
N CYS A 136 -12.99 4.40 12.89
CA CYS A 136 -12.63 5.58 13.67
C CYS A 136 -13.27 5.52 15.07
N ILE A 137 -14.58 5.29 15.14
CA ILE A 137 -15.31 5.16 16.40
C ILE A 137 -14.77 3.99 17.22
N ALA A 138 -14.52 2.83 16.62
CA ALA A 138 -13.98 1.65 17.28
C ALA A 138 -12.62 1.94 17.92
N LYS A 139 -11.70 2.64 17.23
CA LYS A 139 -10.40 3.03 17.80
C LYS A 139 -10.57 3.86 19.07
N PHE A 140 -11.43 4.88 19.03
CA PHE A 140 -11.65 5.75 20.20
C PHE A 140 -12.37 5.02 21.33
N MET A 141 -13.42 4.26 21.03
CA MET A 141 -14.21 3.51 22.00
C MET A 141 -13.37 2.44 22.70
N PHE A 142 -12.60 1.65 21.94
CA PHE A 142 -11.80 0.56 22.48
C PHE A 142 -10.60 1.05 23.28
N TYR A 143 -10.09 2.26 22.98
CA TYR A 143 -9.06 2.89 23.81
C TYR A 143 -9.55 3.18 25.22
N GLU A 144 -10.80 3.63 25.40
CA GLU A 144 -11.37 3.89 26.73
C GLU A 144 -11.59 2.61 27.53
N THR A 145 -11.83 1.48 26.86
CA THR A 145 -12.18 0.20 27.50
C THR A 145 -11.02 -0.79 27.59
N GLY A 146 -9.88 -0.50 26.97
CA GLY A 146 -8.72 -1.41 26.91
C GLY A 146 -8.92 -2.60 25.96
N GLU A 147 -9.96 -2.58 25.13
CA GLU A 147 -10.22 -3.58 24.09
C GLU A 147 -9.32 -3.31 22.87
N THR A 148 -9.05 -4.32 22.03
CA THR A 148 -8.26 -4.10 20.80
C THR A 148 -8.87 -4.73 19.56
N GLN A 149 -9.68 -5.78 19.72
CA GLN A 149 -10.09 -6.65 18.61
C GLN A 149 -11.43 -6.21 18.03
N LEU A 150 -11.43 -5.91 16.73
CA LEU A 150 -12.64 -5.72 15.93
C LEU A 150 -12.87 -6.99 15.11
N HIS A 151 -13.94 -7.72 15.44
CA HIS A 151 -14.30 -9.00 14.83
C HIS A 151 -15.25 -8.85 13.65
N GLY A 152 -15.52 -9.93 12.92
CA GLY A 152 -16.56 -9.99 11.88
C GLY A 152 -16.29 -9.10 10.66
N VAL A 153 -15.03 -8.77 10.40
CA VAL A 153 -14.63 -7.86 9.31
C VAL A 153 -14.12 -8.64 8.10
N THR A 154 -14.22 -8.04 6.91
CA THR A 154 -13.62 -8.60 5.71
C THR A 154 -12.14 -8.20 5.62
N ILE A 155 -11.25 -9.17 5.42
CA ILE A 155 -9.80 -8.93 5.29
C ILE A 155 -9.34 -9.40 3.93
N ASN A 156 -8.53 -8.58 3.26
CA ASN A 156 -7.67 -8.94 2.14
C ASN A 156 -6.21 -8.86 2.59
N HIS A 157 -5.47 -9.96 2.53
CA HIS A 157 -4.04 -9.97 2.76
C HIS A 157 -3.33 -10.31 1.45
N TYR A 158 -2.53 -9.37 0.96
CA TYR A 158 -1.76 -9.52 -0.26
C TYR A 158 -0.29 -9.74 0.10
N ASP A 159 0.17 -10.98 -0.05
CA ASP A 159 1.56 -11.36 0.12
C ASP A 159 2.32 -11.08 -1.18
N ILE A 160 3.31 -10.20 -1.11
CA ILE A 160 4.06 -9.71 -2.27
C ILE A 160 5.39 -10.46 -2.38
N ASP A 161 5.76 -10.84 -3.59
CA ASP A 161 7.13 -11.19 -3.92
C ASP A 161 8.02 -9.94 -3.98
N GLU A 162 8.42 -9.45 -2.81
CA GLU A 162 9.25 -8.25 -2.68
C GLU A 162 10.59 -8.39 -3.42
N MET A 163 11.19 -9.58 -3.44
CA MET A 163 12.45 -9.82 -4.13
C MET A 163 12.28 -9.65 -5.63
N PHE A 164 11.19 -10.20 -6.20
CA PHE A 164 10.93 -10.05 -7.63
C PHE A 164 10.56 -8.61 -7.98
N TYR A 165 9.76 -7.94 -7.15
CA TYR A 165 9.44 -6.52 -7.33
C TYR A 165 10.71 -5.64 -7.33
N GLN A 166 11.61 -5.83 -6.36
CA GLN A 166 12.88 -5.09 -6.30
C GLN A 166 13.74 -5.32 -7.54
N MET A 167 13.79 -6.55 -8.05
CA MET A 167 14.52 -6.87 -9.28
C MET A 167 13.90 -6.21 -10.51
N TYR A 168 12.56 -6.15 -10.60
CA TYR A 168 11.88 -5.40 -11.65
C TYR A 168 12.24 -3.92 -11.60
N CYS A 169 12.21 -3.30 -10.40
CA CYS A 169 12.62 -1.91 -10.22
C CYS A 169 14.07 -1.70 -10.69
N GLU A 170 14.99 -2.57 -10.27
CA GLU A 170 16.41 -2.44 -10.66
C GLU A 170 16.62 -2.60 -12.17
N LEU A 171 15.95 -3.57 -12.80
CA LEU A 171 16.01 -3.75 -14.26
C LEU A 171 15.47 -2.51 -14.98
N ASN A 172 14.30 -2.02 -14.58
CA ASN A 172 13.66 -0.87 -15.20
C ASN A 172 14.53 0.40 -15.06
N ASP A 173 15.15 0.59 -13.90
CA ASP A 173 16.07 1.70 -13.66
C ASP A 173 17.32 1.62 -14.55
N LYS A 174 17.91 0.42 -14.72
CA LYS A 174 19.04 0.24 -15.64
C LYS A 174 18.62 0.47 -17.09
N ILE A 175 17.51 -0.10 -17.54
CA ILE A 175 16.98 0.09 -18.90
C ILE A 175 16.86 1.60 -19.21
N LYS A 176 16.19 2.36 -18.33
CA LYS A 176 16.02 3.81 -18.48
C LYS A 176 17.34 4.55 -18.44
N ARG A 177 18.19 4.28 -17.44
CA ARG A 177 19.47 4.96 -17.26
C ARG A 177 20.41 4.80 -18.46
N PHE A 178 20.33 3.66 -19.15
CA PHE A 178 21.20 3.35 -20.28
C PHE A 178 20.54 3.53 -21.64
N GLY A 179 19.27 3.95 -21.69
CA GLY A 179 18.52 4.13 -22.93
C GLY A 179 18.46 2.85 -23.75
N LEU A 180 18.29 1.69 -23.09
CA LEU A 180 18.12 0.43 -23.81
C LEU A 180 16.78 0.46 -24.55
N PRO A 181 16.68 -0.07 -25.78
CA PRO A 181 15.44 -0.13 -26.55
C PRO A 181 14.53 -1.26 -26.04
N VAL A 182 14.26 -1.25 -24.73
CA VAL A 182 13.53 -2.30 -24.02
C VAL A 182 12.34 -1.68 -23.30
N ILE A 183 11.17 -2.28 -23.46
CA ILE A 183 10.00 -2.04 -22.63
C ILE A 183 9.86 -3.24 -21.69
N LEU A 184 9.88 -2.96 -20.39
CA LEU A 184 9.72 -3.97 -19.35
C LEU A 184 8.41 -3.77 -18.59
N THR A 185 7.51 -4.73 -18.70
CA THR A 185 6.25 -4.77 -17.94
C THR A 185 6.22 -5.96 -17.00
N ALA A 186 5.37 -5.89 -15.98
CA ALA A 186 5.14 -6.97 -15.02
C ALA A 186 3.71 -7.45 -15.13
N GLU A 187 3.52 -8.75 -15.13
CA GLU A 187 2.22 -9.41 -15.16
C GLU A 187 2.17 -10.56 -14.14
N SER A 188 0.99 -11.13 -13.97
CA SER A 188 0.76 -12.22 -13.03
C SER A 188 -0.28 -13.19 -13.55
N LYS A 189 -0.07 -14.48 -13.28
CA LYS A 189 -1.01 -15.55 -13.63
C LYS A 189 -1.56 -16.20 -12.37
N LEU A 190 -2.89 -16.32 -12.27
CA LEU A 190 -3.53 -17.17 -11.26
C LEU A 190 -3.20 -18.64 -11.56
N ILE A 191 -2.59 -19.32 -10.59
CA ILE A 191 -2.15 -20.72 -10.74
C ILE A 191 -3.01 -21.69 -9.94
N LYS A 192 -3.61 -21.25 -8.83
CA LYS A 192 -4.41 -22.11 -7.94
C LYS A 192 -5.34 -21.26 -7.07
N ARG A 193 -6.52 -21.79 -6.75
CA ARG A 193 -7.41 -21.29 -5.71
C ARG A 193 -7.70 -22.40 -4.69
N GLU A 194 -7.74 -22.03 -3.42
CA GLU A 194 -8.27 -22.84 -2.32
C GLU A 194 -9.38 -22.04 -1.64
N ASP A 195 -10.60 -22.56 -1.53
CA ASP A 195 -11.71 -21.78 -1.00
C ASP A 195 -12.81 -22.60 -0.30
N THR A 196 -13.58 -21.88 0.52
CA THR A 196 -14.89 -22.28 1.05
C THR A 196 -15.81 -21.04 1.06
N ALA A 197 -17.02 -21.14 1.61
CA ALA A 197 -17.93 -20.00 1.70
C ALA A 197 -17.41 -18.80 2.52
N GLY A 198 -16.44 -19.01 3.43
CA GLY A 198 -15.98 -17.98 4.38
C GLY A 198 -14.56 -17.45 4.14
N TRP A 199 -13.80 -18.09 3.27
CA TRP A 199 -12.41 -17.71 2.99
C TRP A 199 -11.94 -18.24 1.64
N MET A 200 -10.90 -17.63 1.10
CA MET A 200 -10.16 -18.11 -0.05
C MET A 200 -8.67 -17.75 0.05
N ILE A 201 -7.83 -18.53 -0.64
CA ILE A 201 -6.47 -18.19 -1.01
C ILE A 201 -6.32 -18.35 -2.53
N ASP A 202 -5.94 -17.28 -3.20
CA ASP A 202 -5.48 -17.30 -4.58
C ASP A 202 -3.96 -17.30 -4.60
N TYR A 203 -3.38 -18.22 -5.36
CA TYR A 203 -1.94 -18.31 -5.60
C TYR A 203 -1.64 -17.79 -6.99
N PHE A 204 -0.64 -16.94 -7.08
CA PHE A 204 -0.26 -16.25 -8.29
C PHE A 204 1.21 -16.51 -8.60
N GLN A 205 1.53 -16.50 -9.89
CA GLN A 205 2.89 -16.56 -10.38
C GLN A 205 3.20 -15.27 -11.15
N PRO A 206 3.94 -14.34 -10.54
CA PRO A 206 4.47 -13.16 -11.21
C PRO A 206 5.44 -13.54 -12.34
N TYR A 207 5.47 -12.74 -13.41
CA TYR A 207 6.47 -12.80 -14.46
C TYR A 207 6.67 -11.41 -15.09
N LEU A 208 7.78 -11.22 -15.80
CA LEU A 208 8.05 -10.00 -16.55
C LEU A 208 7.91 -10.27 -18.05
N ILE A 209 7.48 -9.24 -18.78
CA ILE A 209 7.55 -9.23 -20.24
C ILE A 209 8.67 -8.30 -20.64
N TRP A 210 9.68 -8.86 -21.29
CA TRP A 210 10.80 -8.16 -21.88
C TRP A 210 10.55 -7.99 -23.37
N LYS A 211 10.28 -6.76 -23.80
CA LYS A 211 10.07 -6.40 -25.20
C LYS A 211 11.23 -5.54 -25.68
N GLU A 212 12.14 -6.11 -26.47
CA GLU A 212 13.34 -5.45 -26.99
C GLU A 212 13.21 -5.20 -28.49
N TYR A 213 13.48 -3.98 -28.92
CA TYR A 213 13.55 -3.62 -30.33
C TYR A 213 15.01 -3.61 -30.78
N ASP A 214 15.32 -4.42 -31.78
CA ASP A 214 16.62 -4.39 -32.45
C ASP A 214 16.54 -3.47 -33.66
N GLU A 215 17.25 -2.34 -33.58
CA GLU A 215 17.32 -1.35 -34.65
C GLU A 215 18.04 -1.88 -35.91
N GLU A 216 18.97 -2.83 -35.76
CA GLU A 216 19.75 -3.34 -36.90
C GLU A 216 18.97 -4.38 -37.70
N SER A 217 18.22 -5.26 -37.02
CA SER A 217 17.40 -6.29 -37.66
C SER A 217 15.95 -5.88 -37.90
N HIS A 218 15.52 -4.73 -37.39
CA HIS A 218 14.13 -4.27 -37.36
C HIS A 218 13.15 -5.29 -36.76
N HIS A 219 13.65 -6.17 -35.89
CA HIS A 219 12.85 -7.20 -35.23
C HIS A 219 12.56 -6.86 -33.78
N GLU A 220 11.41 -7.31 -33.32
CA GLU A 220 10.99 -7.21 -31.93
C GLU A 220 11.15 -8.58 -31.26
N LEU A 221 11.91 -8.62 -30.16
CA LEU A 221 12.07 -9.79 -29.33
C LEU A 221 11.15 -9.66 -28.11
N LEU A 222 10.27 -10.63 -27.92
CA LEU A 222 9.38 -10.73 -26.77
C LEU A 222 9.75 -11.96 -25.94
N GLU A 223 10.12 -11.76 -24.68
CA GLU A 223 10.44 -12.84 -23.74
C GLU A 223 9.63 -12.71 -22.44
N GLU A 224 9.03 -13.82 -21.99
CA GLU A 224 8.53 -13.94 -20.63
C GLU A 224 9.66 -14.39 -19.69
N LEU A 225 9.85 -13.67 -18.60
CA LEU A 225 10.92 -13.90 -17.65
C LEU A 225 10.34 -14.22 -16.27
N ASN A 226 10.64 -15.41 -15.76
CA ASN A 226 10.53 -15.69 -14.34
C ASN A 226 11.67 -15.01 -13.55
N PHE A 227 11.65 -15.15 -12.22
CA PHE A 227 12.66 -14.55 -11.34
C PHE A 227 14.11 -14.88 -11.76
N GLU A 228 14.42 -16.15 -12.01
CA GLU A 228 15.78 -16.56 -12.36
C GLU A 228 16.22 -16.06 -13.74
N GLN A 229 15.30 -15.98 -14.70
CA GLN A 229 15.58 -15.41 -16.02
C GLN A 229 15.80 -13.89 -15.96
N ALA A 230 14.98 -13.18 -15.19
CA ALA A 230 15.14 -11.75 -14.95
C ALA A 230 16.48 -11.44 -14.25
N LYS A 231 16.87 -12.28 -13.28
CA LYS A 231 18.17 -12.17 -12.60
C LYS A 231 19.34 -12.34 -13.56
N LYS A 232 19.25 -13.29 -14.50
CA LYS A 232 20.25 -13.46 -15.57
C LYS A 232 20.35 -12.21 -16.45
N LYS A 233 19.22 -11.67 -16.92
CA LYS A 233 19.20 -10.41 -17.70
C LYS A 233 19.86 -9.26 -16.93
N LEU A 234 19.60 -9.14 -15.63
CA LEU A 234 20.19 -8.10 -14.78
C LEU A 234 21.72 -8.20 -14.71
N VAL A 235 22.25 -9.43 -14.55
CA VAL A 235 23.70 -9.70 -14.55
C VAL A 235 24.30 -9.41 -15.92
N GLU A 236 23.64 -9.80 -17.02
CA GLU A 236 24.11 -9.56 -18.39
C GLU A 236 24.22 -8.07 -18.70
N ILE A 237 23.18 -7.30 -18.38
CA ILE A 237 23.18 -5.84 -18.54
C ILE A 237 24.33 -5.25 -17.74
N THR A 238 24.46 -5.61 -16.46
CA THR A 238 25.52 -5.08 -15.58
C THR A 238 26.92 -5.42 -16.09
N SER A 239 27.12 -6.62 -16.64
CA SER A 239 28.41 -7.08 -17.17
C SER A 239 28.76 -6.39 -18.49
N ARG A 240 27.82 -6.29 -19.44
CA ARG A 240 28.00 -5.55 -20.70
C ARG A 240 28.37 -4.09 -20.44
N LEU A 241 27.82 -3.50 -19.38
CA LEU A 241 28.12 -2.13 -18.96
C LEU A 241 29.51 -1.98 -18.38
N SER A 242 29.97 -2.91 -17.54
CA SER A 242 31.34 -2.92 -17.02
C SER A 242 32.36 -2.92 -18.16
N LEU A 243 32.13 -3.76 -19.17
CA LEU A 243 32.97 -3.86 -20.36
C LEU A 243 32.96 -2.55 -21.18
N LYS A 244 31.78 -2.00 -21.53
CA LYS A 244 31.70 -0.73 -22.29
C LYS A 244 32.38 0.45 -21.57
N LYS A 245 32.32 0.51 -20.24
CA LYS A 245 32.98 1.56 -19.45
C LYS A 245 34.50 1.43 -19.50
N GLN A 246 35.02 0.21 -19.31
CA GLN A 246 36.47 -0.06 -19.44
C GLN A 246 36.98 0.31 -20.84
N THR A 247 36.25 -0.03 -21.91
CA THR A 247 36.66 0.31 -23.28
C THR A 247 36.72 1.82 -23.52
N LYS A 248 35.75 2.59 -23.00
CA LYS A 248 35.74 4.05 -23.09
C LYS A 248 36.89 4.69 -22.31
N ASP A 249 37.19 4.19 -21.10
CA ASP A 249 38.30 4.71 -20.29
C ASP A 249 39.66 4.41 -20.93
N VAL A 250 39.84 3.23 -21.54
CA VAL A 250 41.02 2.87 -22.32
C VAL A 250 41.18 3.77 -23.56
N GLN A 251 40.12 4.01 -24.32
CA GLN A 251 40.15 4.91 -25.48
C GLN A 251 40.48 6.35 -25.07
N LYS A 252 39.90 6.84 -23.96
CA LYS A 252 40.16 8.19 -23.45
C LYS A 252 41.61 8.34 -22.97
N SER A 253 42.17 7.32 -22.31
CA SER A 253 43.58 7.25 -21.89
C SER A 253 44.53 7.24 -23.10
N LEU A 254 44.23 6.45 -24.14
CA LEU A 254 45.01 6.42 -25.38
C LEU A 254 44.99 7.77 -26.10
N LEU A 255 43.82 8.42 -26.21
CA LEU A 255 43.69 9.77 -26.78
C LEU A 255 44.47 10.82 -25.99
N GLN A 256 44.48 10.75 -24.65
CA GLN A 256 45.28 11.65 -23.81
C GLN A 256 46.79 11.42 -24.00
N ARG A 257 47.23 10.15 -24.10
CA ARG A 257 48.62 9.82 -24.41
C ARG A 257 49.02 10.33 -25.80
N PHE A 258 48.22 10.09 -26.83
CA PHE A 258 48.48 10.59 -28.19
C PHE A 258 48.60 12.12 -28.24
N LYS A 259 47.71 12.85 -27.54
CA LYS A 259 47.84 14.31 -27.40
C LYS A 259 49.14 14.72 -26.69
N SER A 260 49.58 14.00 -25.65
CA SER A 260 50.85 14.33 -24.99
C SER A 260 52.09 14.11 -25.86
N TYR A 261 52.03 13.25 -26.88
CA TYR A 261 53.12 13.00 -27.84
C TYR A 261 53.12 14.00 -29.00
N LEU A 262 51.95 14.49 -29.43
CA LEU A 262 51.82 15.47 -30.53
C LEU A 262 52.15 16.91 -30.12
N PHE A 263 52.08 17.26 -28.84
CA PHE A 263 52.32 18.61 -28.32
C PHE A 263 53.63 18.76 -27.53
N LYS A 264 54.60 17.85 -27.74
CA LYS A 264 55.94 17.89 -27.12
C LYS A 264 57.08 18.19 -28.12
N GLY A 265 56.77 18.70 -29.31
CA GLY A 265 57.73 19.22 -30.29
C GLY A 265 57.81 20.74 -30.23
#